data_AF-A0A2R6CWL7-F1
#
_entry.id   AF-A0A2R6CWL7-F1
#
_cell.length_a   1.000
_cell.length_b   1.000
_cell.length_c   1.000
_cell.angle_alpha   90.00
_cell.angle_beta   90.00
_cell.angle_gamma   90.00
#
_symmetry.space_group_name_H-M   'P 1'
#
loop_
_entity.id
_entity.type
_entity.pdbx_description
1 polymer ?
#
loop_
_entity_poly.entity_id
_entity_poly.type
_entity_poly.pdbx_seq_one_letter_code
_entity_poly.pdbx_strand_id
1 'polypeptide(L)'
;MESLEVELERARAIDTAALADAIESIGFECTRCGACCKAVEGCEDGATSDEDTVGDEEGGPEDGHDHVATVFPDEVRRLQETGDEAYDWRDVARPMPYGLSEGPDGPEGETFEWALGVDDCGDCRFYAEDDGTGACTVHGDRPLVCRTYPFSVALGGASQPMGEAVDEEGIVRAHECEGLGRDISRADAEELAASLRERTVREAPSAPTGTRSADRPARRRRAGRNGRSVTEFY
;
A
#
# COMPACT_ATOMS: atom_id res chain seq x y z
N MET A 1 2.04 -27.39 -0.93
CA MET A 1 1.81 -26.36 0.09
C MET A 1 2.86 -26.59 1.16
N GLU A 2 3.89 -25.75 1.16
CA GLU A 2 4.95 -25.79 2.16
C GLU A 2 4.42 -25.16 3.46
N SER A 3 5.06 -25.41 4.60
CA SER A 3 4.63 -24.80 5.86
C SER A 3 4.89 -23.29 5.83
N LEU A 4 3.98 -22.49 6.38
CA LEU A 4 4.14 -21.03 6.54
C LEU A 4 5.47 -20.67 7.23
N GLU A 5 5.90 -21.51 8.17
CA GLU A 5 7.18 -21.35 8.87
C GLU A 5 8.39 -21.47 7.93
N VAL A 6 8.32 -22.34 6.93
CA VAL A 6 9.36 -22.54 5.92
C VAL A 6 9.42 -21.34 4.97
N GLU A 7 8.26 -20.80 4.58
CA GLU A 7 8.20 -19.59 3.76
C GLU A 7 8.81 -18.38 4.48
N LEU A 8 8.48 -18.20 5.76
CA LEU A 8 9.07 -17.16 6.60
C LEU A 8 10.59 -17.34 6.80
N GLU A 9 11.06 -18.58 6.98
CA GLU A 9 12.49 -18.88 7.07
C GLU A 9 13.22 -18.49 5.78
N ARG A 10 12.65 -18.83 4.61
CA ARG A 10 13.20 -18.44 3.30
C ARG A 10 13.24 -16.93 3.12
N ALA A 11 12.17 -16.23 3.47
CA ALA A 11 12.14 -14.77 3.41
C ALA A 11 13.24 -14.15 4.28
N ARG A 12 13.47 -14.68 5.49
CA ARG A 12 14.55 -14.23 6.37
C ARG A 12 15.93 -14.61 5.85
N ALA A 13 16.06 -15.69 5.09
CA ALA A 13 17.31 -16.15 4.52
C ALA A 13 17.71 -15.42 3.22
N ILE A 14 16.86 -14.54 2.67
CA ILE A 14 17.23 -13.76 1.47
C ILE A 14 18.48 -12.94 1.75
N ASP A 15 19.46 -13.07 0.86
CA ASP A 15 20.67 -12.25 0.85
C ASP A 15 20.36 -10.86 0.29
N THR A 16 20.56 -9.84 1.12
CA THR A 16 20.33 -8.44 0.72
C THR A 16 21.33 -7.96 -0.33
N ALA A 17 22.56 -8.47 -0.32
CA ALA A 17 23.56 -8.10 -1.33
C ALA A 17 23.16 -8.65 -2.70
N ALA A 18 22.65 -9.89 -2.76
CA ALA A 18 22.16 -10.47 -4.01
C ALA A 18 20.92 -9.74 -4.55
N LEU A 19 20.03 -9.26 -3.67
CA LEU A 19 18.93 -8.38 -4.08
C LEU A 19 19.46 -7.05 -4.64
N ALA A 20 20.47 -6.45 -4.01
CA ALA A 20 21.06 -5.20 -4.48
C ALA A 20 21.73 -5.37 -5.86
N ASP A 21 22.45 -6.47 -6.08
CA ASP A 21 23.05 -6.82 -7.38
C ASP A 21 21.97 -6.93 -8.46
N ALA A 22 20.84 -7.58 -8.16
CA ALA A 22 19.72 -7.71 -9.08
C ALA A 22 19.04 -6.38 -9.39
N ILE A 23 18.78 -5.55 -8.38
CA ILE A 23 18.21 -4.20 -8.52
C ILE A 23 19.13 -3.30 -9.34
N GLU A 24 20.44 -3.35 -9.09
CA GLU A 24 21.45 -2.59 -9.84
C GLU A 24 21.53 -3.04 -11.30
N SER A 25 21.37 -4.34 -11.57
CA SER A 25 21.32 -4.89 -12.93
C SER A 25 20.08 -4.46 -13.70
N ILE A 26 18.91 -4.42 -13.05
CA ILE A 26 17.66 -3.98 -13.68
C ILE A 26 17.68 -2.45 -13.89
N GLY A 27 18.22 -1.72 -12.92
CA GLY A 27 18.27 -0.25 -12.93
C GLY A 27 16.94 0.39 -12.57
N PHE A 28 16.98 1.39 -11.70
CA PHE A 28 15.79 2.13 -11.29
C PHE A 28 16.11 3.50 -10.71
N GLU A 29 15.40 4.53 -11.19
CA GLU A 29 15.36 5.85 -10.56
C GLU A 29 13.92 6.37 -10.55
N CYS A 30 13.38 6.69 -9.37
CA CYS A 30 12.03 7.25 -9.27
C CYS A 30 11.98 8.67 -9.89
N THR A 31 11.22 8.83 -10.97
CA THR A 31 11.05 10.11 -11.68
C THR A 31 10.01 11.03 -11.07
N ARG A 32 9.33 10.57 -9.99
CA ARG A 32 8.18 11.24 -9.38
C ARG A 32 7.03 11.53 -10.35
N CYS A 33 6.83 10.67 -11.35
CA CYS A 33 5.74 10.79 -12.32
C CYS A 33 4.33 10.73 -11.68
N GLY A 34 4.19 10.15 -10.49
CA GLY A 34 2.90 10.05 -9.78
C GLY A 34 2.00 8.91 -10.27
N ALA A 35 2.37 8.19 -11.33
CA ALA A 35 1.56 7.10 -11.88
C ALA A 35 1.17 6.03 -10.85
N CYS A 36 2.09 5.66 -9.95
CA CYS A 36 1.81 4.69 -8.89
C CYS A 36 0.96 5.24 -7.73
N CYS A 37 0.67 6.54 -7.71
CA CYS A 37 -0.15 7.19 -6.68
C CYS A 37 -1.55 7.55 -7.20
N LYS A 38 -1.77 7.56 -8.52
CA LYS A 38 -3.04 7.92 -9.13
C LYS A 38 -3.97 6.71 -9.25
N ALA A 39 -5.28 6.96 -9.27
CA ALA A 39 -6.26 5.97 -9.70
C ALA A 39 -6.08 5.63 -11.19
N VAL A 40 -6.49 4.42 -11.58
CA VAL A 40 -6.38 3.95 -12.99
C VAL A 40 -7.31 4.74 -13.91
N GLU A 41 -8.45 5.20 -13.39
CA GLU A 41 -9.38 6.12 -14.06
C GLU A 41 -9.75 7.27 -13.08
N GLY A 42 -8.78 8.11 -12.75
CA GLY A 42 -8.96 9.25 -11.83
C GLY A 42 -9.72 10.44 -12.44
N CYS A 43 -9.78 11.55 -11.70
CA CYS A 43 -10.41 12.84 -12.07
C CYS A 43 -9.76 13.58 -13.27
N GLU A 44 -9.36 12.90 -14.34
CA GLU A 44 -8.95 13.61 -15.55
C GLU A 44 -10.20 14.24 -16.20
N ASP A 45 -10.36 15.54 -15.95
CA ASP A 45 -11.34 16.42 -16.60
C ASP A 45 -11.17 16.39 -18.14
N GLY A 46 -11.79 15.41 -18.79
CA GLY A 46 -12.13 15.42 -20.21
C GLY A 46 -11.00 15.16 -21.21
N ALA A 47 -10.76 13.89 -21.54
CA ALA A 47 -10.19 13.51 -22.82
C ALA A 47 -10.89 12.24 -23.37
N THR A 48 -11.78 12.48 -24.33
CA THR A 48 -12.24 11.57 -25.39
C THR A 48 -12.26 10.06 -25.08
N SER A 49 -13.47 9.55 -24.85
CA SER A 49 -13.80 8.15 -25.12
C SER A 49 -13.49 7.82 -26.58
N ASP A 50 -12.28 7.34 -26.86
CA ASP A 50 -12.05 6.52 -28.03
C ASP A 50 -12.59 5.12 -27.70
N GLU A 51 -13.84 4.89 -28.12
CA GLU A 51 -14.51 3.60 -28.15
C GLU A 51 -13.70 2.61 -28.99
N ASP A 52 -12.69 1.94 -28.44
CA ASP A 52 -12.13 0.69 -28.99
C ASP A 52 -11.14 0.06 -27.99
N THR A 53 -11.63 -0.51 -26.89
CA THR A 53 -10.95 -1.61 -26.19
C THR A 53 -11.96 -2.65 -25.78
N VAL A 54 -12.02 -3.74 -26.56
CA VAL A 54 -12.81 -4.93 -26.25
C VAL A 54 -11.95 -5.85 -25.38
N GLY A 55 -12.31 -5.97 -24.11
CA GLY A 55 -11.86 -7.01 -23.20
C GLY A 55 -13.06 -7.51 -22.42
N ASP A 56 -13.54 -8.70 -22.78
CA ASP A 56 -14.64 -9.41 -22.13
C ASP A 56 -14.16 -9.94 -20.77
N GLU A 57 -14.84 -9.60 -19.67
CA GLU A 57 -15.19 -10.48 -18.53
C GLU A 57 -15.86 -9.67 -17.40
N GLU A 58 -17.20 -9.67 -17.38
CA GLU A 58 -18.11 -9.43 -16.23
C GLU A 58 -17.65 -8.43 -15.13
N GLY A 59 -17.55 -7.14 -15.47
CA GLY A 59 -17.47 -6.01 -14.52
C GLY A 59 -18.72 -5.13 -14.62
N GLY A 60 -19.18 -4.58 -13.50
CA GLY A 60 -20.33 -3.66 -13.46
C GLY A 60 -20.02 -2.34 -14.17
N PRO A 61 -21.00 -1.42 -14.26
CA PRO A 61 -20.76 -0.18 -15.00
C PRO A 61 -19.75 0.67 -14.23
N GLU A 62 -18.74 1.22 -14.92
CA GLU A 62 -17.90 2.36 -14.48
C GLU A 62 -16.74 2.04 -13.48
N ASP A 63 -16.03 0.92 -13.64
CA ASP A 63 -14.97 0.46 -12.70
C ASP A 63 -13.61 1.16 -12.88
N GLY A 64 -13.56 2.46 -12.58
CA GLY A 64 -12.31 3.15 -12.26
C GLY A 64 -11.74 2.60 -10.96
N HIS A 65 -10.58 1.96 -10.99
CA HIS A 65 -9.96 1.43 -9.78
C HIS A 65 -9.16 2.50 -9.05
N ASP A 66 -9.63 2.89 -7.87
CA ASP A 66 -8.88 3.70 -6.91
C ASP A 66 -7.44 3.19 -6.72
N HIS A 67 -6.55 4.08 -6.34
CA HIS A 67 -5.25 3.68 -5.82
C HIS A 67 -5.41 2.73 -4.61
N VAL A 68 -4.70 1.61 -4.68
CA VAL A 68 -4.64 0.61 -3.61
C VAL A 68 -3.19 0.28 -3.28
N ALA A 69 -2.80 0.58 -2.04
CA ALA A 69 -1.52 0.20 -1.48
C ALA A 69 -1.72 -0.35 -0.06
N THR A 70 -1.48 -1.64 0.13
CA THR A 70 -1.63 -2.30 1.43
C THR A 70 -0.62 -1.77 2.44
N VAL A 71 -1.09 -1.52 3.67
CA VAL A 71 -0.28 -0.98 4.76
C VAL A 71 -0.48 -1.76 6.05
N PHE A 72 0.59 -1.88 6.83
CA PHE A 72 0.52 -2.47 8.16
C PHE A 72 0.19 -1.41 9.23
N PRO A 73 -0.46 -1.81 10.35
CA PRO A 73 -0.88 -0.87 11.39
C PRO A 73 0.21 0.06 11.96
N ASP A 74 1.46 -0.39 12.07
CA ASP A 74 2.59 0.43 12.51
C ASP A 74 3.15 1.35 11.42
N GLU A 75 2.96 1.02 10.13
CA GLU A 75 3.24 1.96 9.04
C GLU A 75 2.23 3.10 9.07
N VAL A 76 0.95 2.78 9.30
CA VAL A 76 -0.10 3.79 9.51
C VAL A 76 0.28 4.70 10.68
N ARG A 77 0.67 4.14 11.82
CA ARG A 77 1.10 4.93 12.99
C ARG A 77 2.31 5.81 12.71
N ARG A 78 3.28 5.33 11.93
CA ARG A 78 4.44 6.14 11.52
C ARG A 78 3.99 7.34 10.68
N LEU A 79 3.13 7.10 9.70
CA LEU A 79 2.60 8.16 8.83
C LEU A 79 1.77 9.20 9.59
N GLN A 80 1.06 8.80 10.65
CA GLN A 80 0.36 9.75 11.53
C GLN A 80 1.29 10.77 12.19
N GLU A 81 2.58 10.46 12.33
CA GLU A 81 3.59 11.30 12.99
C GLU A 81 4.41 12.14 11.99
N THR A 82 4.28 11.91 10.68
CA THR A 82 5.10 12.57 9.63
C THR A 82 4.66 14.02 9.35
N GLY A 83 3.40 14.38 9.57
CA GLY A 83 2.87 15.72 9.31
C GLY A 83 3.20 16.74 10.41
N ASP A 84 3.09 18.05 10.08
CA ASP A 84 3.17 19.14 11.07
C ASP A 84 2.09 19.03 12.16
N GLU A 85 0.95 18.43 11.81
CA GLU A 85 -0.11 18.02 12.70
C GLU A 85 -0.36 16.51 12.55
N ALA A 86 -0.70 15.85 13.65
CA ALA A 86 -0.94 14.41 13.63
C ALA A 86 -2.24 14.08 12.86
N TYR A 87 -2.14 13.21 11.86
CA TYR A 87 -3.29 12.72 11.10
C TYR A 87 -4.18 11.80 11.97
N ASP A 88 -5.51 11.83 11.75
CA ASP A 88 -6.36 10.76 12.26
C ASP A 88 -6.06 9.46 11.50
N TRP A 89 -6.33 8.31 12.12
CA TRP A 89 -6.14 7.03 11.43
C TRP A 89 -6.91 6.97 10.11
N ARG A 90 -8.15 7.49 10.10
CA ARG A 90 -9.01 7.52 8.91
C ARG A 90 -8.48 8.43 7.81
N ASP A 91 -7.64 9.40 8.17
CA ASP A 91 -6.97 10.22 7.19
C ASP A 91 -5.85 9.44 6.51
N VAL A 92 -5.16 8.55 7.22
CA VAL A 92 -4.01 7.81 6.67
C VAL A 92 -4.42 6.53 5.94
N ALA A 93 -5.40 5.80 6.49
CA ALA A 93 -5.72 4.45 6.04
C ALA A 93 -7.23 4.17 6.05
N ARG A 94 -7.64 3.35 5.09
CA ARG A 94 -8.99 2.81 4.95
C ARG A 94 -8.97 1.28 5.01
N PRO A 95 -10.08 0.64 5.40
CA PRO A 95 -10.21 -0.81 5.26
C PRO A 95 -9.94 -1.23 3.81
N MET A 96 -9.24 -2.35 3.60
CA MET A 96 -9.02 -2.88 2.25
C MET A 96 -10.38 -3.11 1.55
N PRO A 97 -10.58 -2.62 0.32
CA PRO A 97 -11.91 -2.58 -0.32
C PRO A 97 -12.45 -3.96 -0.67
N TYR A 98 -11.59 -4.95 -0.91
CA TYR A 98 -12.00 -6.31 -1.22
C TYR A 98 -12.70 -6.97 -0.03
N GLY A 99 -13.86 -7.60 -0.30
CA GLY A 99 -14.69 -8.22 0.73
C GLY A 99 -15.65 -7.26 1.45
N LEU A 100 -15.72 -6.01 0.99
CA LEU A 100 -16.68 -5.00 1.44
C LEU A 100 -17.69 -4.69 0.33
N SER A 101 -18.92 -4.37 0.71
CA SER A 101 -19.97 -3.85 -0.18
C SER A 101 -20.38 -2.45 0.26
N GLU A 102 -20.82 -1.62 -0.68
CA GLU A 102 -21.34 -0.30 -0.34
C GLU A 102 -22.63 -0.40 0.48
N GLY A 103 -22.69 0.34 1.59
CA GLY A 103 -23.84 0.44 2.48
C GLY A 103 -24.26 1.89 2.74
N PRO A 104 -25.47 2.10 3.28
CA PRO A 104 -26.03 3.44 3.52
C PRO A 104 -25.23 4.28 4.54
N ASP A 105 -24.46 3.64 5.41
CA ASP A 105 -23.62 4.27 6.45
C ASP A 105 -22.11 4.12 6.18
N GLY A 106 -21.72 3.68 4.97
CA GLY A 106 -20.34 3.38 4.57
C GLY A 106 -20.15 1.90 4.19
N PRO A 107 -18.89 1.46 3.96
CA PRO A 107 -18.61 0.09 3.54
C PRO A 107 -18.97 -0.94 4.62
N GLU A 108 -19.69 -1.99 4.21
CA GLU A 108 -20.15 -3.10 5.05
C GLU A 108 -19.45 -4.40 4.65
N GLY A 109 -19.00 -5.18 5.63
CA GLY A 109 -18.31 -6.46 5.40
C GLY A 109 -17.18 -6.70 6.40
N GLU A 110 -16.40 -7.76 6.18
CA GLU A 110 -15.23 -8.10 6.99
C GLU A 110 -13.97 -8.06 6.13
N THR A 111 -13.00 -7.24 6.53
CA THR A 111 -11.65 -7.21 5.96
C THR A 111 -10.61 -7.20 7.07
N PHE A 112 -9.45 -7.81 6.80
CA PHE A 112 -8.36 -7.96 7.78
C PHE A 112 -7.15 -7.08 7.45
N GLU A 113 -7.16 -6.41 6.30
CA GLU A 113 -6.06 -5.61 5.77
C GLU A 113 -6.44 -4.13 5.69
N TRP A 114 -5.43 -3.27 5.68
CA TRP A 114 -5.58 -1.83 5.52
C TRP A 114 -4.94 -1.40 4.21
N ALA A 115 -5.55 -0.42 3.56
CA ALA A 115 -4.97 0.28 2.41
C ALA A 115 -4.73 1.75 2.76
N LEU A 116 -3.79 2.40 2.06
CA LEU A 116 -3.67 3.86 2.12
C LEU A 116 -5.00 4.54 1.80
N GLY A 117 -5.26 5.63 2.51
CA GLY A 117 -6.39 6.51 2.21
C GLY A 117 -6.25 7.13 0.83
N VAL A 118 -7.40 7.39 0.20
CA VAL A 118 -7.49 8.11 -1.07
C VAL A 118 -8.28 9.40 -0.88
N ASP A 119 -8.17 10.31 -1.84
CA ASP A 119 -9.03 11.48 -1.94
C ASP A 119 -10.32 11.18 -2.72
N ASP A 120 -11.11 12.23 -3.01
CA ASP A 120 -12.37 12.12 -3.74
C ASP A 120 -12.17 11.67 -5.21
N CYS A 121 -10.93 11.72 -5.71
CA CYS A 121 -10.55 11.30 -7.05
C CYS A 121 -10.05 9.86 -7.13
N GLY A 122 -9.95 9.19 -5.98
CA GLY A 122 -9.36 7.85 -5.87
C GLY A 122 -7.83 7.86 -5.87
N ASP A 123 -7.18 9.03 -5.91
CA ASP A 123 -5.73 9.16 -5.83
C ASP A 123 -5.26 8.98 -4.38
N CYS A 124 -4.04 8.47 -4.20
CA CYS A 124 -3.42 8.36 -2.90
C CYS A 124 -3.45 9.71 -2.18
N ARG A 125 -3.95 9.76 -0.94
CA ARG A 125 -4.09 11.01 -0.19
C ARG A 125 -2.78 11.79 -0.02
N PHE A 126 -1.64 11.09 -0.03
CA PHE A 126 -0.32 11.71 0.11
C PHE A 126 0.24 12.23 -1.21
N TYR A 127 -0.47 12.04 -2.32
CA TYR A 127 -0.16 12.61 -3.61
C TYR A 127 -0.42 14.12 -3.61
N ALA A 128 0.52 14.88 -4.15
CA ALA A 128 0.36 16.28 -4.48
C ALA A 128 0.94 16.50 -5.87
N GLU A 129 0.31 17.35 -6.67
CA GLU A 129 0.83 17.76 -7.97
C GLU A 129 1.02 19.27 -7.98
N ASP A 130 2.18 19.73 -8.41
CA ASP A 130 2.52 21.15 -8.57
C ASP A 130 3.11 21.36 -9.96
N ASP A 131 2.50 22.22 -10.77
CA ASP A 131 2.88 22.49 -12.16
C ASP A 131 3.13 21.22 -13.01
N GLY A 132 2.27 20.21 -12.85
CA GLY A 132 2.36 18.92 -13.57
C GLY A 132 3.46 17.98 -13.06
N THR A 133 4.14 18.32 -11.96
CA THR A 133 5.11 17.47 -11.28
C THR A 133 4.48 16.81 -10.07
N GLY A 134 4.34 15.48 -10.12
CA GLY A 134 3.86 14.69 -9.00
C GLY A 134 4.86 14.66 -7.84
N ALA A 135 4.36 14.65 -6.62
CA ALA A 135 5.14 14.52 -5.40
C ALA A 135 4.37 13.70 -4.35
N CYS A 136 5.08 12.78 -3.71
CA CYS A 136 4.60 12.15 -2.49
C CYS A 136 5.01 13.01 -1.30
N THR A 137 4.05 13.58 -0.57
CA THR A 137 4.30 14.46 0.58
C THR A 137 5.02 13.75 1.73
N VAL A 138 4.92 12.41 1.78
CA VAL A 138 5.59 11.54 2.77
C VAL A 138 6.70 10.68 2.14
N HIS A 139 7.36 11.16 1.08
CA HIS A 139 8.29 10.33 0.29
C HIS A 139 9.36 9.58 1.12
N GLY A 140 9.87 10.18 2.20
CA GLY A 140 10.83 9.55 3.11
C GLY A 140 10.22 8.47 4.03
N ASP A 141 8.96 8.65 4.42
CA ASP A 141 8.23 7.78 5.35
C ASP A 141 7.26 6.82 4.67
N ARG A 142 7.33 6.73 3.34
CA ARG A 142 6.52 5.84 2.52
C ARG A 142 6.46 4.43 3.12
N PRO A 143 5.26 3.80 3.13
CA PRO A 143 5.11 2.39 3.46
C PRO A 143 6.00 1.51 2.58
N LEU A 144 6.29 0.30 3.06
CA LEU A 144 7.14 -0.68 2.40
C LEU A 144 6.66 -0.97 0.97
N VAL A 145 5.36 -1.12 0.74
CA VAL A 145 4.82 -1.35 -0.61
C VAL A 145 5.19 -0.21 -1.57
N CYS A 146 5.08 1.05 -1.15
CA CYS A 146 5.40 2.22 -1.97
C CYS A 146 6.91 2.48 -2.07
N ARG A 147 7.67 2.14 -1.03
CA ARG A 147 9.13 2.32 -1.00
C ARG A 147 9.82 1.31 -1.89
N THR A 148 9.31 0.08 -1.97
CA THR A 148 9.93 -0.99 -2.76
C THR A 148 9.41 -1.06 -4.18
N TYR A 149 8.38 -0.29 -4.54
CA TYR A 149 7.93 -0.16 -5.92
C TYR A 149 9.07 0.34 -6.83
N PRO A 150 9.29 -0.26 -8.01
CA PRO A 150 8.45 -1.24 -8.71
C PRO A 150 8.85 -2.71 -8.49
N PHE A 151 9.56 -3.03 -7.41
CA PHE A 151 10.10 -4.36 -7.18
C PHE A 151 9.27 -5.21 -6.23
N SER A 152 9.19 -6.51 -6.54
CA SER A 152 8.70 -7.57 -5.65
C SER A 152 9.64 -8.78 -5.67
N VAL A 153 9.49 -9.70 -4.72
CA VAL A 153 10.26 -10.95 -4.67
C VAL A 153 9.38 -12.15 -4.96
N ALA A 154 9.78 -12.99 -5.92
CA ALA A 154 9.13 -14.25 -6.24
C ALA A 154 9.64 -15.37 -5.29
N LEU A 155 9.04 -15.50 -4.11
CA LEU A 155 9.27 -16.62 -3.19
C LEU A 155 8.08 -17.59 -3.17
N GLY A 156 8.35 -18.89 -3.28
CA GLY A 156 7.43 -19.94 -2.83
C GLY A 156 6.10 -20.10 -3.60
N GLY A 157 5.94 -19.47 -4.77
CA GLY A 157 4.65 -19.46 -5.48
C GLY A 157 3.64 -18.45 -4.90
N ALA A 158 4.10 -17.49 -4.09
CA ALA A 158 3.31 -16.35 -3.69
C ALA A 158 2.82 -15.59 -4.94
N SER A 159 1.52 -15.29 -4.95
CA SER A 159 0.84 -14.49 -5.96
C SER A 159 1.63 -13.21 -6.24
N GLN A 160 1.91 -12.89 -7.50
CA GLN A 160 2.55 -11.63 -7.88
C GLN A 160 1.54 -10.49 -7.58
N PRO A 161 1.78 -9.65 -6.55
CA PRO A 161 0.74 -8.73 -6.08
C PRO A 161 0.58 -7.51 -6.99
N MET A 162 1.45 -7.34 -8.00
CA MET A 162 1.54 -6.12 -8.80
C MET A 162 1.38 -6.38 -10.31
N GLY A 163 0.76 -7.49 -10.69
CA GLY A 163 0.60 -7.90 -12.09
C GLY A 163 1.81 -8.67 -12.63
N GLU A 164 1.86 -8.82 -13.96
CA GLU A 164 2.94 -9.49 -14.66
C GLU A 164 4.22 -8.64 -14.63
N ALA A 165 5.34 -9.27 -14.29
CA ALA A 165 6.62 -8.60 -14.27
C ALA A 165 7.08 -8.24 -15.69
N VAL A 166 7.51 -6.99 -15.90
CA VAL A 166 8.07 -6.51 -17.18
C VAL A 166 9.57 -6.80 -17.30
N ASP A 167 10.24 -7.08 -16.17
CA ASP A 167 11.64 -7.50 -16.11
C ASP A 167 11.89 -8.38 -14.87
N GLU A 168 12.92 -9.23 -14.91
CA GLU A 168 13.29 -10.10 -13.81
C GLU A 168 14.80 -10.39 -13.74
N GLU A 169 15.34 -10.45 -12.53
CA GLU A 169 16.70 -10.90 -12.28
C GLU A 169 16.71 -11.79 -11.02
N GLY A 170 16.99 -13.07 -11.22
CA GLY A 170 16.90 -14.08 -10.16
C GLY A 170 15.49 -14.15 -9.53
N ILE A 171 15.39 -13.81 -8.24
CA ILE A 171 14.11 -13.78 -7.50
C ILE A 171 13.44 -12.39 -7.50
N VAL A 172 14.12 -11.36 -8.02
CA VAL A 172 13.57 -10.01 -8.11
C VAL A 172 12.68 -9.92 -9.34
N ARG A 173 11.52 -9.26 -9.20
CA ARG A 173 10.57 -8.96 -10.27
C ARG A 173 10.36 -7.46 -10.31
N ALA A 174 10.44 -6.88 -11.49
CA ALA A 174 10.14 -5.48 -11.73
C ALA A 174 8.80 -5.35 -12.45
N HIS A 175 7.98 -4.43 -11.98
CA HIS A 175 6.66 -4.12 -12.52
C HIS A 175 6.71 -2.82 -13.32
N GLU A 176 5.71 -2.59 -14.15
CA GLU A 176 5.68 -1.43 -15.04
C GLU A 176 5.92 -0.13 -14.27
N CYS A 177 6.97 0.61 -14.67
CA CYS A 177 7.31 1.92 -14.13
C CYS A 177 8.25 2.65 -15.09
N GLU A 178 8.00 3.95 -15.31
CA GLU A 178 8.85 4.84 -16.13
C GLU A 178 10.30 4.98 -15.61
N GLY A 179 10.52 4.65 -14.34
CA GLY A 179 11.83 4.73 -13.69
C GLY A 179 12.79 3.59 -14.03
N LEU A 180 12.32 2.50 -14.65
CA LEU A 180 13.13 1.31 -14.94
C LEU A 180 14.21 1.56 -15.99
N GLY A 181 15.33 0.84 -15.88
CA GLY A 181 16.48 0.92 -16.80
C GLY A 181 17.36 2.16 -16.63
N ARG A 182 17.08 3.00 -15.61
CA ARG A 182 17.92 4.14 -15.22
C ARG A 182 19.03 3.70 -14.27
N ASP A 183 20.12 4.46 -14.25
CA ASP A 183 21.25 4.16 -13.36
C ASP A 183 20.84 4.35 -11.89
N ILE A 184 21.10 3.33 -11.06
CA ILE A 184 20.94 3.40 -9.61
C ILE A 184 22.32 3.31 -8.95
N SER A 185 22.56 4.12 -7.91
CA SER A 185 23.80 4.00 -7.17
C SER A 185 23.80 2.70 -6.34
N ARG A 186 24.99 2.14 -6.09
CA ARG A 186 25.10 0.96 -5.22
C ARG A 186 24.46 1.17 -3.85
N ALA A 187 24.62 2.35 -3.27
CA ALA A 187 24.05 2.67 -1.96
C ALA A 187 22.51 2.68 -2.00
N ASP A 188 21.92 3.24 -3.05
CA ASP A 188 20.46 3.27 -3.21
C ASP A 188 19.90 1.88 -3.51
N ALA A 189 20.63 1.07 -4.30
CA ALA A 189 20.27 -0.32 -4.56
C ALA A 189 20.29 -1.16 -3.27
N GLU A 190 21.28 -0.94 -2.39
CA GLU A 190 21.36 -1.60 -1.08
C GLU A 190 20.23 -1.16 -0.13
N GLU A 191 19.85 0.12 -0.13
CA GLU A 191 18.72 0.63 0.66
C GLU A 191 17.39 0.04 0.17
N LEU A 192 17.19 -0.01 -1.15
CA LEU A 192 16.00 -0.56 -1.77
C LEU A 192 15.92 -2.08 -1.53
N ALA A 193 17.04 -2.80 -1.65
CA ALA A 193 17.14 -4.22 -1.34
C ALA A 193 16.81 -4.53 0.13
N ALA A 194 17.32 -3.72 1.07
CA ALA A 194 17.02 -3.87 2.49
C ALA A 194 15.51 -3.69 2.76
N SER A 195 14.91 -2.67 2.16
CA SER A 195 13.47 -2.40 2.25
C SER A 195 12.65 -3.52 1.61
N LEU A 196 13.08 -4.05 0.46
CA LEU A 196 12.41 -5.12 -0.27
C LEU A 196 12.44 -6.44 0.52
N ARG A 197 13.57 -6.75 1.16
CA ARG A 197 13.67 -7.89 2.07
C ARG A 197 12.80 -7.70 3.31
N GLU A 198 12.80 -6.51 3.92
CA GLU A 198 11.94 -6.20 5.07
C GLU A 198 10.46 -6.43 4.72
N ARG A 199 10.01 -5.86 3.59
CA ARG A 199 8.67 -6.09 3.05
C ARG A 199 8.36 -7.57 2.90
N THR A 200 9.26 -8.31 2.26
CA THR A 200 9.08 -9.74 1.98
C THR A 200 8.95 -10.56 3.27
N VAL A 201 9.77 -10.28 4.30
CA VAL A 201 9.67 -10.95 5.61
C VAL A 201 8.36 -10.62 6.32
N ARG A 202 7.86 -9.40 6.13
CA ARG A 202 6.68 -8.88 6.79
C ARG A 202 5.37 -9.38 6.16
N GLU A 203 5.36 -9.50 4.84
CA GLU A 203 4.27 -10.07 4.05
C GLU A 203 4.29 -11.60 4.05
N ALA A 204 5.43 -12.23 4.37
CA ALA A 204 5.50 -13.67 4.52
C ALA A 204 4.45 -14.13 5.55
N PRO A 205 3.58 -15.07 5.18
CA PRO A 205 2.50 -15.50 6.04
C PRO A 205 3.11 -16.07 7.33
N SER A 206 2.82 -15.43 8.44
CA SER A 206 3.18 -15.92 9.77
C SER A 206 1.95 -16.57 10.39
N ALA A 207 2.16 -17.57 11.25
CA ALA A 207 1.08 -18.03 12.13
C ALA A 207 0.48 -16.80 12.82
N PRO A 208 -0.86 -16.61 12.83
CA PRO A 208 -1.45 -15.43 13.44
C PRO A 208 -0.96 -15.34 14.87
N THR A 209 -0.09 -14.37 15.14
CA THR A 209 0.30 -14.04 16.50
C THR A 209 -0.94 -13.37 17.05
N GLY A 210 -1.81 -14.17 17.69
CA GLY A 210 -3.17 -13.78 18.03
C GLY A 210 -3.20 -12.35 18.54
N THR A 211 -3.89 -11.48 17.81
CA THR A 211 -4.08 -10.09 18.17
C THR A 211 -4.73 -10.09 19.53
N ARG A 212 -3.95 -9.88 20.59
CA ARG A 212 -4.50 -9.49 21.88
C ARG A 212 -5.20 -8.17 21.58
N SER A 213 -6.53 -8.23 21.50
CA SER A 213 -7.40 -7.06 21.48
C SER A 213 -7.11 -6.26 22.75
N ALA A 214 -6.15 -5.35 22.64
CA ALA A 214 -5.79 -4.38 23.64
C ALA A 214 -5.87 -3.01 22.97
N ASP A 215 -7.05 -2.67 22.48
CA ASP A 215 -7.51 -1.28 22.35
C ASP A 215 -9.03 -1.26 22.22
N ARG A 216 -9.70 -1.64 23.32
CA ARG A 216 -10.99 -1.02 23.62
C ARG A 216 -10.64 0.38 24.14
N PRO A 217 -10.98 1.48 23.44
CA PRO A 217 -10.64 2.81 23.92
C PRO A 217 -11.20 2.99 25.33
N ALA A 218 -10.32 3.31 26.27
CA ALA A 218 -10.70 3.60 27.63
C ALA A 218 -11.70 4.76 27.61
N ARG A 219 -12.98 4.45 27.84
CA ARG A 219 -14.02 5.46 28.04
C ARG A 219 -13.56 6.35 29.20
N ARG A 220 -13.01 7.52 28.90
CA ARG A 220 -12.77 8.58 29.88
C ARG A 220 -14.14 8.96 30.44
N ARG A 221 -14.47 8.44 31.61
CA ARG A 221 -15.58 8.95 32.41
C ARG A 221 -15.19 10.38 32.81
N ARG A 222 -15.67 11.37 32.05
CA ARG A 222 -15.81 12.72 32.61
C ARG A 222 -16.75 12.59 33.80
N ALA A 223 -16.23 12.81 35.00
CA ALA A 223 -17.05 12.99 36.18
C ALA A 223 -17.88 14.26 35.99
N GLY A 224 -19.09 14.10 35.46
CA GLY A 224 -20.12 15.13 35.52
C GLY A 224 -20.43 15.38 37.00
N ARG A 225 -20.08 16.58 37.47
CA ARG A 225 -20.43 17.08 38.79
C ARG A 225 -21.94 17.35 38.82
N ASN A 226 -22.74 16.30 38.97
CA ASN A 226 -24.05 16.26 39.63
C ASN A 226 -24.73 14.93 39.29
N GLY A 227 -24.83 14.06 40.28
CA GLY A 227 -25.49 12.76 40.15
C GLY A 227 -26.96 12.91 39.84
N ARG A 228 -27.34 12.58 38.60
CA ARG A 228 -28.67 12.12 38.19
C ARG A 228 -28.53 11.36 36.88
N SER A 229 -28.72 10.04 36.95
CA SER A 229 -28.89 9.17 35.79
C SER A 229 -30.22 9.49 35.13
N VAL A 230 -30.20 9.92 33.87
CA VAL A 230 -31.37 9.88 32.99
C VAL A 230 -31.01 8.97 31.84
N THR A 231 -31.73 7.87 31.73
CA THR A 231 -31.70 6.98 30.57
C THR A 231 -32.71 7.52 29.58
N GLU A 232 -32.27 8.04 28.44
CA GLU A 232 -33.14 8.24 27.29
C GLU A 232 -32.44 7.67 26.05
N PHE A 233 -33.16 6.76 25.40
CA PHE A 233 -32.92 6.32 24.03
C PHE A 233 -33.39 7.44 23.11
N TYR A 234 -32.53 7.91 22.21
CA TYR A 234 -32.74 8.01 20.76
C TYR A 234 -31.40 8.38 20.12
#